data_AF-A0A6G2PTQ9-F1
#
_entry.id   AF-A0A6G2PTQ9-F1
#
_cell.length_a   1.000
_cell.length_b   1.000
_cell.length_c   1.000
_cell.angle_alpha   90.00
_cell.angle_beta   90.00
_cell.angle_gamma   90.00
#
_symmetry.space_group_name_H-M   'P 1'
#
loop_
_entity.id
_entity.type
_entity.pdbx_description
1 polymer ?
#
loop_
_entity_poly.entity_id
_entity_poly.type
_entity_poly.pdbx_seq_one_letter_code
_entity_poly.pdbx_strand_id
1 'polypeptide(L)'
;GYVTPRDAAHARAIVAEIRAEQQSAGRAGETLHVFGDLLVLLDDSRGEAEARRARLDALAGEPYTGDAPIFTGTAAQLADLLEELAGAGLTGFRLRPAVAGHDLPRISRDLVPELQRRGRFRTAYEADTLRGLLGLARPANRYAAAAATAV
;
A
#
# COMPACT_ATOMS: atom_id res chain seq x y z
N GLY A 1 -1.72 5.33 -8.44
CA GLY A 1 -2.66 6.06 -7.56
C GLY A 1 -2.98 5.23 -6.34
N TYR A 2 -3.74 5.78 -5.39
CA TYR A 2 -4.27 5.04 -4.24
C TYR A 2 -5.67 4.52 -4.55
N VAL A 3 -6.00 3.33 -4.07
CA VAL A 3 -7.30 2.67 -4.25
C VAL A 3 -7.72 2.02 -2.94
N THR A 4 -9.02 1.90 -2.71
CA THR A 4 -9.61 1.33 -1.49
C THR A 4 -10.39 0.05 -1.82
N PRO A 5 -9.71 -1.02 -2.27
CA PRO A 5 -10.37 -2.27 -2.64
C PRO A 5 -10.99 -2.91 -1.39
N ARG A 6 -12.13 -3.58 -1.55
CA ARG A 6 -12.83 -4.23 -0.43
C ARG A 6 -12.31 -5.64 -0.18
N ASP A 7 -11.79 -6.27 -1.23
CA ASP A 7 -11.26 -7.63 -1.29
C ASP A 7 -10.38 -7.76 -2.55
N ALA A 8 -9.78 -8.94 -2.75
CA ALA A 8 -8.93 -9.21 -3.91
C ALA A 8 -9.67 -9.21 -5.25
N ALA A 9 -10.97 -9.54 -5.28
CA ALA A 9 -11.75 -9.50 -6.51
C ALA A 9 -12.00 -8.04 -6.94
N HIS A 10 -12.35 -7.17 -5.99
CA HIS A 10 -12.49 -5.74 -6.21
C HIS A 10 -11.16 -5.10 -6.62
N ALA A 11 -10.04 -5.51 -6.00
CA ALA A 11 -8.71 -5.06 -6.40
C ALA A 11 -8.40 -5.44 -7.86
N ARG A 12 -8.68 -6.68 -8.28
CA ARG A 12 -8.49 -7.11 -9.69
C ARG A 12 -9.33 -6.28 -10.66
N ALA A 13 -10.58 -6.00 -10.31
CA ALA A 13 -11.47 -5.20 -11.15
C ALA A 13 -10.94 -3.76 -11.31
N ILE A 14 -10.56 -3.09 -10.21
CA ILE A 14 -9.98 -1.74 -10.24
C ILE A 14 -8.70 -1.70 -11.07
N VAL A 15 -7.79 -2.68 -10.86
CA VAL A 15 -6.54 -2.75 -11.61
C VAL A 15 -6.83 -2.94 -13.10
N ALA A 16 -7.75 -3.82 -13.47
CA ALA A 16 -8.12 -4.05 -14.87
C ALA A 16 -8.66 -2.77 -15.54
N GLU A 17 -9.53 -2.03 -14.84
CA GLU A 17 -10.05 -0.74 -15.32
C GLU A 17 -8.94 0.29 -15.53
N ILE A 18 -8.06 0.48 -14.53
CA ILE A 18 -6.93 1.41 -14.64
C ILE A 18 -6.00 1.04 -15.81
N ARG A 19 -5.76 -0.26 -16.03
CA ARG A 19 -4.91 -0.73 -17.14
C ARG A 19 -5.58 -0.53 -18.50
N ALA A 20 -6.88 -0.72 -18.59
CA ALA A 20 -7.64 -0.42 -19.82
C ALA A 20 -7.56 1.08 -20.16
N GLU A 21 -7.73 1.96 -19.17
CA GLU A 21 -7.57 3.41 -19.36
C GLU A 21 -6.14 3.79 -19.76
N GLN A 22 -5.14 3.17 -19.12
CA GLN A 22 -3.74 3.36 -19.48
C GLN A 22 -3.45 2.96 -20.94
N GLN A 23 -4.06 1.87 -21.41
CA GLN A 23 -3.96 1.43 -22.80
C GLN A 23 -4.63 2.42 -23.76
N SER A 24 -5.87 2.85 -23.45
CA SER A 24 -6.61 3.83 -24.25
C SER A 24 -5.88 5.17 -24.35
N ALA A 25 -5.14 5.56 -23.31
CA ALA A 25 -4.31 6.76 -23.32
C ALA A 25 -2.98 6.61 -24.09
N GLY A 26 -2.69 5.43 -24.65
CA GLY A 26 -1.43 5.17 -25.36
C GLY A 26 -0.20 5.04 -24.45
N ARG A 27 -0.41 4.80 -23.15
CA ARG A 27 0.64 4.79 -22.11
C ARG A 27 0.91 3.39 -21.55
N ALA A 28 0.54 2.34 -22.27
CA ALA A 28 0.62 0.96 -21.80
C ALA A 28 2.04 0.51 -21.40
N GLY A 29 3.07 1.06 -22.06
CA GLY A 29 4.48 0.77 -21.75
C GLY A 29 5.03 1.54 -20.53
N GLU A 30 4.27 2.47 -19.95
CA GLU A 30 4.73 3.24 -18.80
C GLU A 30 4.44 2.51 -17.47
N THR A 31 5.38 2.56 -16.53
CA THR A 31 5.13 2.03 -15.19
C THR A 31 4.11 2.90 -14.45
N LEU A 32 2.98 2.29 -14.06
CA LEU A 32 1.96 2.92 -13.23
C LEU A 32 1.69 2.03 -12.00
N HIS A 33 2.10 2.53 -10.83
CA HIS A 33 1.87 1.87 -9.55
C HIS A 33 0.46 2.11 -9.04
N VAL A 34 -0.18 1.06 -8.56
CA VAL A 34 -1.51 1.10 -7.93
C VAL A 34 -1.33 0.61 -6.49
N PHE A 35 -1.58 1.50 -5.52
CA PHE A 35 -1.37 1.24 -4.10
C PHE A 35 -2.69 1.05 -3.39
N GLY A 36 -2.83 -0.03 -2.62
CA GLY A 36 -3.99 -0.26 -1.76
C GLY A 36 -3.92 0.53 -0.46
N ASP A 37 -5.02 1.14 -0.05
CA ASP A 37 -5.15 1.81 1.24
C ASP A 37 -5.79 0.88 2.28
N LEU A 38 -5.18 0.79 3.47
CA LEU A 38 -5.69 0.01 4.59
C LEU A 38 -5.54 0.78 5.89
N LEU A 39 -6.61 0.81 6.69
CA LEU A 39 -6.52 1.14 8.12
C LEU A 39 -6.11 -0.13 8.86
N VAL A 40 -5.20 -0.02 9.82
CA VAL A 40 -4.68 -1.20 10.52
C VAL A 40 -4.72 -1.02 12.03
N LEU A 41 -5.25 -2.05 12.71
CA LEU A 41 -5.17 -2.29 14.15
C LEU A 41 -4.46 -3.62 14.36
N LEU A 42 -3.22 -3.56 14.84
CA LEU A 42 -2.36 -4.72 15.01
C LEU A 42 -2.14 -5.06 16.48
N ASP A 43 -2.20 -6.33 16.83
CA ASP A 43 -1.82 -6.81 18.17
C ASP A 43 -1.20 -8.21 18.08
N ASP A 44 -0.75 -8.76 19.21
CA ASP A 44 -0.11 -10.08 19.26
C ASP A 44 -1.05 -11.22 18.84
N SER A 45 -2.34 -11.04 19.07
CA SER A 45 -3.40 -11.93 18.60
C SER A 45 -4.57 -11.16 17.97
N ARG A 46 -5.37 -11.86 17.16
CA ARG A 46 -6.61 -11.29 16.62
C ARG A 46 -7.58 -10.86 17.73
N GLY A 47 -7.72 -11.67 18.77
CA GLY A 47 -8.60 -11.36 19.90
C GLY A 47 -8.16 -10.10 20.66
N GLU A 48 -6.86 -9.88 20.84
CA GLU A 48 -6.35 -8.65 21.45
C GLU A 48 -6.56 -7.42 20.58
N ALA A 49 -6.35 -7.54 19.26
CA ALA A 49 -6.62 -6.47 18.31
C ALA A 49 -8.11 -6.09 18.29
N GLU A 50 -9.00 -7.08 18.27
CA GLU A 50 -10.46 -6.90 18.35
C GLU A 50 -10.89 -6.28 19.67
N ALA A 51 -10.35 -6.77 20.80
CA ALA A 51 -10.62 -6.21 22.11
C ALA A 51 -10.12 -4.77 22.22
N ARG A 52 -8.96 -4.45 21.64
CA ARG A 52 -8.43 -3.08 21.60
C ARG A 52 -9.32 -2.17 20.77
N ARG A 53 -9.77 -2.63 19.60
CA ARG A 53 -10.74 -1.88 18.78
C ARG A 53 -12.01 -1.59 19.56
N ALA A 54 -12.61 -2.60 20.20
CA ALA A 54 -13.82 -2.43 20.99
C ALA A 54 -13.63 -1.42 22.15
N ARG A 55 -12.46 -1.43 22.81
CA ARG A 55 -12.12 -0.42 23.84
C ARG A 55 -12.02 0.99 23.26
N LEU A 56 -11.39 1.16 22.09
CA LEU A 56 -11.29 2.46 21.43
C LEU A 56 -12.67 2.99 21.01
N ASP A 57 -13.50 2.14 20.42
CA ASP A 57 -14.88 2.48 20.03
C ASP A 57 -15.72 2.89 21.26
N ALA A 58 -15.60 2.15 22.37
CA ALA A 58 -16.29 2.49 23.62
C ALA A 58 -15.82 3.82 24.22
N LEU A 59 -14.52 4.14 24.13
CA LEU A 59 -13.97 5.43 24.58
C LEU A 59 -14.42 6.59 23.69
N ALA A 60 -14.55 6.36 22.38
CA ALA A 60 -15.03 7.36 21.43
C ALA A 60 -16.56 7.55 21.51
N GLY A 61 -17.29 6.56 22.03
CA GLY A 61 -18.76 6.54 22.06
C GLY A 61 -19.40 6.14 20.72
N GLU A 62 -18.59 5.83 19.72
CA GLU A 62 -19.03 5.40 18.40
C GLU A 62 -18.01 4.46 17.74
N PRO A 63 -18.44 3.55 16.85
CA PRO A 63 -17.53 2.67 16.13
C PRO A 63 -16.56 3.47 15.25
N TYR A 64 -15.28 3.14 15.32
CA TYR A 64 -14.31 3.66 14.37
C TYR A 64 -14.64 3.17 12.95
N THR A 65 -14.92 4.13 12.08
CA THR A 65 -15.18 3.92 10.65
C THR A 65 -14.14 4.69 9.83
N GLY A 66 -13.97 4.31 8.58
CA GLY A 66 -13.04 4.98 7.68
C GLY A 66 -13.42 4.78 6.21
N ASP A 67 -12.77 5.55 5.36
CA ASP A 67 -12.88 5.53 3.89
C ASP A 67 -12.12 4.37 3.22
N ALA A 68 -11.41 3.55 4.01
CA ALA A 68 -10.78 2.32 3.54
C ALA A 68 -11.10 1.15 4.48
N PRO A 69 -10.90 -0.10 4.05
CA PRO A 69 -11.06 -1.26 4.91
C PRO A 69 -10.20 -1.16 6.17
N ILE A 70 -10.78 -1.56 7.29
CA ILE A 70 -10.12 -1.64 8.59
C ILE A 70 -9.69 -3.09 8.81
N PHE A 71 -8.39 -3.35 8.70
CA PHE A 71 -7.80 -4.61 9.10
C PHE A 71 -7.59 -4.63 10.62
N THR A 72 -8.07 -5.68 11.29
CA THR A 72 -7.86 -5.92 12.73
C THR A 72 -7.31 -7.33 12.89
N GLY A 73 -6.07 -7.47 13.41
CA GLY A 73 -5.42 -8.78 13.48
C GLY A 73 -3.95 -8.72 13.83
N THR A 74 -3.21 -9.77 13.47
CA THR A 74 -1.76 -9.84 13.71
C THR A 74 -0.95 -9.35 12.51
N ALA A 75 0.33 -9.06 12.72
CA ALA A 75 1.25 -8.70 11.63
C ALA A 75 1.37 -9.81 10.56
N ALA A 76 1.37 -11.08 10.97
CA ALA A 76 1.41 -12.22 10.04
C ALA A 76 0.14 -12.32 9.19
N GLN A 77 -1.03 -12.15 9.81
CA GLN A 77 -2.32 -12.12 9.09
C GLN A 77 -2.41 -10.92 8.13
N LEU A 78 -1.83 -9.77 8.52
CA LEU A 78 -1.75 -8.64 7.61
C LEU A 78 -0.84 -8.97 6.43
N ALA A 79 0.32 -9.59 6.64
CA ALA A 79 1.20 -10.03 5.56
C ALA A 79 0.48 -10.97 4.56
N ASP A 80 -0.33 -11.91 5.05
CA ASP A 80 -1.15 -12.79 4.21
C ASP A 80 -2.11 -11.99 3.31
N LEU A 81 -2.82 -11.02 3.90
CA LEU A 81 -3.73 -10.15 3.16
C LEU A 81 -3.00 -9.29 2.11
N LEU A 82 -1.84 -8.74 2.47
CA LEU A 82 -1.04 -7.93 1.53
C LEU A 82 -0.55 -8.78 0.35
N GLU A 83 -0.16 -10.03 0.57
CA GLU A 83 0.21 -10.95 -0.51
C GLU A 83 -0.97 -11.31 -1.42
N GLU A 84 -2.15 -11.56 -0.85
CA GLU A 84 -3.37 -11.80 -1.62
C GLU A 84 -3.72 -10.62 -2.52
N LEU A 85 -3.71 -9.40 -1.97
CA LEU A 85 -4.01 -8.17 -2.70
C LEU A 85 -2.90 -7.81 -3.71
N ALA A 86 -1.64 -8.14 -3.43
CA ALA A 86 -0.55 -8.00 -4.39
C ALA A 86 -0.74 -8.97 -5.58
N GLY A 87 -1.18 -10.21 -5.32
CA GLY A 87 -1.57 -11.18 -6.36
C GLY A 87 -2.76 -10.70 -7.22
N ALA A 88 -3.57 -9.77 -6.71
CA ALA A 88 -4.63 -9.10 -7.46
C ALA A 88 -4.14 -7.93 -8.35
N GLY A 89 -2.84 -7.62 -8.34
CA GLY A 89 -2.21 -6.62 -9.22
C GLY A 89 -1.89 -5.28 -8.54
N LEU A 90 -2.06 -5.16 -7.22
CA LEU A 90 -1.57 -4.00 -6.49
C LEU A 90 -0.04 -4.04 -6.36
N THR A 91 0.59 -2.89 -6.50
CA THR A 91 2.06 -2.77 -6.46
C THR A 91 2.60 -2.54 -5.05
N GLY A 92 1.74 -2.11 -4.13
CA GLY A 92 2.10 -1.86 -2.74
C GLY A 92 0.93 -1.28 -1.96
N PHE A 93 1.22 -0.72 -0.79
CA PHE A 93 0.18 -0.32 0.15
C PHE A 93 0.52 0.94 0.93
N ARG A 94 -0.51 1.72 1.26
CA ARG A 94 -0.46 2.78 2.28
C ARG A 94 -1.18 2.27 3.51
N LEU A 95 -0.40 1.97 4.55
CA LEU A 95 -0.93 1.55 5.84
C LEU A 95 -1.21 2.79 6.70
N ARG A 96 -2.43 2.88 7.23
CA ARG A 96 -2.88 3.93 8.15
C ARG A 96 -3.06 3.32 9.53
N PRO A 97 -2.10 3.51 10.45
CA PRO A 97 -2.19 2.98 11.80
C PRO A 97 -3.33 3.66 12.56
N ALA A 98 -4.17 2.92 13.26
CA ALA A 98 -5.24 3.51 14.06
C ALA A 98 -4.71 4.28 15.28
N VAL A 99 -3.65 3.76 15.92
CA VAL A 99 -2.94 4.39 17.02
C VAL A 99 -1.45 4.37 16.69
N ALA A 100 -0.91 5.51 16.26
CA ALA A 100 0.48 5.63 15.82
C ALA A 100 1.50 5.06 16.84
N GLY A 101 1.31 5.32 18.14
CA GLY A 101 2.21 4.84 19.19
C GLY A 101 2.19 3.32 19.42
N HIS A 102 1.18 2.61 18.94
CA HIS A 102 1.04 1.17 19.10
C HIS A 102 1.24 0.44 17.77
N ASP A 103 0.53 0.87 16.73
CA ASP A 103 0.48 0.19 15.44
C ASP A 103 1.74 0.42 14.59
N LEU A 104 2.43 1.58 14.67
CA LEU A 104 3.69 1.79 13.92
C LEU A 104 4.84 0.90 14.41
N PRO A 105 5.07 0.71 15.73
CA PRO A 105 6.01 -0.30 16.21
C PRO A 105 5.70 -1.70 15.69
N ARG A 106 4.43 -2.13 15.68
CA ARG A 106 4.01 -3.43 15.12
C ARG A 106 4.31 -3.53 13.63
N ILE A 107 4.04 -2.47 12.86
CA ILE A 107 4.38 -2.43 11.43
C ILE A 107 5.90 -2.56 11.23
N SER A 108 6.70 -1.77 11.95
CA SER A 108 8.15 -1.71 11.72
C SER A 108 8.92 -2.92 12.28
N ARG A 109 8.48 -3.48 13.41
CA ARG A 109 9.20 -4.54 14.13
C ARG A 109 8.64 -5.94 13.88
N ASP A 110 7.37 -6.05 13.48
CA ASP A 110 6.72 -7.35 13.30
C ASP A 110 6.38 -7.59 11.83
N LEU A 111 5.66 -6.65 11.18
CA LEU A 111 5.22 -6.81 9.78
C LEU A 111 6.38 -6.72 8.78
N VAL A 112 7.25 -5.69 8.89
CA VAL A 112 8.37 -5.51 7.97
C VAL A 112 9.30 -6.73 7.97
N PRO A 113 9.75 -7.25 9.13
CA PRO A 113 10.56 -8.47 9.15
C PRO A 113 9.81 -9.70 8.61
N GLU A 114 8.50 -9.82 8.84
CA GLU A 114 7.69 -10.89 8.24
C GLU A 114 7.68 -10.81 6.71
N LEU A 115 7.43 -9.63 6.14
CA LEU A 115 7.45 -9.45 4.69
C LEU A 115 8.86 -9.66 4.10
N GLN A 116 9.92 -9.30 4.82
CA GLN A 116 11.30 -9.59 4.42
C GLN A 116 11.59 -11.09 4.42
N ARG A 117 11.16 -11.84 5.44
CA ARG A 117 11.27 -13.31 5.49
C ARG A 117 10.58 -13.97 4.29
N ARG A 118 9.45 -13.42 3.85
CA ARG A 118 8.70 -13.90 2.68
C ARG A 118 9.26 -13.41 1.34
N GLY A 119 10.32 -12.59 1.33
CA GLY A 119 10.86 -12.00 0.10
C GLY A 119 9.92 -10.97 -0.56
N ARG A 120 9.00 -10.39 0.20
CA ARG A 120 8.01 -9.39 -0.28
C ARG A 120 8.35 -7.95 0.05
N PHE A 121 9.42 -7.72 0.80
CA PHE A 121 9.88 -6.39 1.13
C PHE A 121 11.40 -6.30 1.06
N ARG A 122 11.89 -5.13 0.64
CA ARG A 122 13.33 -4.87 0.52
C ARG A 122 14.05 -4.98 1.87
N THR A 123 15.30 -5.41 1.84
CA THR A 123 16.19 -5.47 3.01
C THR A 123 17.16 -4.28 3.08
N ALA A 124 17.35 -3.57 1.97
CA ALA A 124 18.14 -2.35 1.87
C ALA A 124 17.49 -1.37 0.89
N TYR A 125 17.89 -0.09 0.95
CA TYR A 125 17.52 0.91 -0.03
C TYR A 125 18.51 0.86 -1.20
N GLU A 126 18.01 0.65 -2.41
CA GLU A 126 18.83 0.48 -3.63
C GLU A 126 18.92 1.76 -4.46
N ALA A 127 18.18 2.80 -4.06
CA ALA A 127 18.21 4.10 -4.70
C ALA A 127 18.04 5.22 -3.66
N ASP A 128 18.56 6.36 -4.03
CA ASP A 128 18.67 7.62 -3.29
C ASP A 128 17.56 8.61 -3.66
N THR A 129 16.67 8.24 -4.58
CA THR A 129 15.48 9.01 -4.93
C THR A 129 14.22 8.17 -4.82
N LEU A 130 13.09 8.80 -4.43
CA LEU A 130 11.78 8.13 -4.41
C LEU A 130 11.44 7.52 -5.77
N ARG A 131 11.81 8.20 -6.85
CA ARG A 131 11.61 7.75 -8.22
C ARG A 131 12.40 6.47 -8.52
N GLY A 132 13.67 6.42 -8.13
CA GLY A 132 14.51 5.23 -8.25
C GLY A 132 13.97 4.06 -7.40
N LEU A 133 13.54 4.33 -6.16
CA LEU A 133 12.94 3.31 -5.29
C LEU A 133 11.62 2.73 -5.82
N LEU A 134 10.93 3.46 -6.69
CA LEU A 134 9.72 3.02 -7.37
C LEU A 134 10.02 2.52 -8.79
N GLY A 135 11.28 2.44 -9.24
CA GLY A 135 11.61 2.00 -10.61
C GLY A 135 11.00 2.89 -11.71
N LEU A 136 10.70 4.15 -11.39
CA LEU A 136 10.05 5.08 -12.32
C LEU A 136 11.12 5.81 -13.14
N ALA A 137 10.96 5.90 -14.46
CA ALA A 137 11.90 6.63 -15.32
C ALA A 137 11.94 8.13 -14.98
N ARG A 138 13.11 8.77 -15.10
CA ARG A 138 13.24 10.23 -14.94
C ARG A 138 12.57 10.92 -16.13
N PRO A 139 11.54 11.76 -15.92
CA PRO A 139 10.91 12.45 -17.03
C PRO A 139 11.90 13.42 -17.67
N ALA A 140 11.96 13.41 -18.99
CA ALA A 140 12.72 14.42 -19.73
C ALA A 140 12.14 15.81 -19.43
N ASN A 141 13.02 16.80 -19.27
CA ASN A 141 12.56 18.18 -19.18
C ASN A 141 11.89 18.54 -20.52
N ARG A 142 10.66 19.09 -20.46
CA ARG A 142 9.91 19.52 -21.65
C ARG A 142 10.66 20.53 -22.53
N TYR A 143 11.63 21.25 -21.95
CA TYR A 143 12.48 22.21 -22.64
C TYR A 143 13.83 21.62 -23.11
N ALA A 144 14.19 20.40 -22.73
CA ALA A 144 15.46 19.79 -23.13
C ALA A 144 15.54 19.58 -24.66
N ALA A 145 14.41 19.30 -25.31
CA ALA A 145 14.33 19.18 -26.77
C ALA A 145 14.54 20.53 -27.48
N ALA A 146 14.15 21.65 -26.86
CA ALA A 146 14.30 22.99 -27.45
C ALA A 146 15.73 23.51 -27.41
N ALA A 147 16.53 23.09 -26.43
CA ALA A 147 17.95 23.46 -26.33
C ALA A 147 18.84 22.72 -27.32
N ALA A 148 18.46 21.50 -27.73
CA ALA A 148 19.25 20.69 -28.67
C ALA A 148 19.15 21.19 -30.14
N THR A 149 18.09 21.92 -30.48
CA THR A 149 17.87 22.48 -31.83
C THR A 149 18.42 23.91 -31.98
N ALA A 150 18.96 24.49 -30.91
CA ALA A 150 19.45 25.87 -30.86
C ALA A 150 20.99 25.99 -30.91
N VAL A 151 21.69 24.92 -31.31
CA VAL A 151 23.15 24.86 -31.49
C VAL A 151 23.45 24.39 -32.91
#